data_AF-A0A8S8YFC6-F1
#
_entry.id   AF-A0A8S8YFC6-F1
#
_cell.length_a   1.000
_cell.length_b   1.000
_cell.length_c   1.000
_cell.angle_alpha   90.00
_cell.angle_beta   90.00
_cell.angle_gamma   90.00
#
_symmetry.space_group_name_H-M   'P 1'
#
loop_
_entity.id
_entity.type
_entity.pdbx_description
1 polymer ?
#
loop_
_entity_poly.entity_id
_entity_poly.type
_entity_poly.pdbx_seq_one_letter_code
_entity_poly.pdbx_strand_id
1 'polypeptide(L)'
;MCRARSERAQFIMVTLRKVSLSLADHHIGVTHGGDGCSRRIMDFNRQRALELGEAAEEAAAADAAKNADRAGEAVAFQNAMPEVPESLGTPKSLEGLMARADEMAEEESETREHLEAVREAADSASAEAEQDGGGAGGGPRWGVGWFRAADGPRGFGFPRGKGTR
;
A
#
# COMPACT_ATOMS: atom_id res chain seq x y z
N MET A 1 -18.66 30.38 1.99
CA MET A 1 -17.45 30.36 2.85
C MET A 1 -16.28 29.58 2.23
N CYS A 2 -16.50 28.48 1.51
CA CYS A 2 -15.42 27.64 0.96
C CYS A 2 -14.61 28.30 -0.17
N ARG A 3 -15.24 29.03 -1.09
CA ARG A 3 -14.57 29.67 -2.24
C ARG A 3 -13.52 30.73 -1.82
N ALA A 4 -13.85 31.59 -0.86
CA ALA A 4 -12.92 32.58 -0.33
C ALA A 4 -11.73 31.96 0.44
N ARG A 5 -11.89 30.74 0.96
CA ARG A 5 -10.79 29.99 1.61
C ARG A 5 -9.90 29.30 0.57
N SER A 6 -10.47 28.75 -0.50
CA SER A 6 -9.69 28.15 -1.59
C SER A 6 -8.89 29.20 -2.36
N GLU A 7 -9.43 30.39 -2.59
CA GLU A 7 -8.70 31.48 -3.29
C GLU A 7 -7.46 31.98 -2.53
N ARG A 8 -7.39 31.77 -1.21
CA ARG A 8 -6.25 32.17 -0.37
C ARG A 8 -5.28 31.03 -0.07
N ALA A 9 -5.62 29.81 -0.47
CA ALA A 9 -4.80 28.64 -0.25
C ALA A 9 -3.91 28.36 -1.47
N GLN A 10 -2.74 27.78 -1.23
CA GLN A 10 -1.88 27.28 -2.30
C GLN A 10 -2.11 25.78 -2.49
N PHE A 11 -2.29 25.35 -3.73
CA PHE A 11 -2.51 23.96 -4.08
C PHE A 11 -1.35 23.42 -4.90
N ILE A 12 -0.85 22.25 -4.51
CA ILE A 12 0.13 21.49 -5.29
C ILE A 12 -0.52 20.15 -5.62
N MET A 13 -0.55 19.82 -6.91
CA MET A 13 -1.11 18.57 -7.42
C MET A 13 -0.07 17.86 -8.29
N VAL A 14 0.01 16.53 -8.16
CA VAL A 14 0.84 15.67 -9.01
C VAL A 14 -0.09 14.81 -9.85
N THR A 15 -0.05 15.00 -11.17
CA THR A 15 -0.95 14.30 -12.09
C THR A 15 -0.41 14.34 -13.51
N LEU A 16 -0.78 13.34 -14.29
CA LEU A 16 -0.59 13.31 -15.74
C LEU A 16 -1.90 13.61 -16.49
N ARG A 17 -3.03 13.80 -15.79
CA ARG A 17 -4.33 14.01 -16.45
C ARG A 17 -4.41 15.39 -17.10
N LYS A 18 -4.77 15.42 -18.40
CA LYS A 18 -4.87 16.63 -19.22
C LYS A 18 -5.76 17.72 -18.61
N VAL A 19 -6.94 17.34 -18.11
CA VAL A 19 -7.90 18.29 -17.50
C VAL A 19 -7.33 18.95 -16.24
N SER A 20 -6.60 18.21 -15.42
CA SER A 20 -6.00 18.75 -14.20
C SER A 20 -4.80 19.64 -14.51
N LEU A 21 -4.00 19.27 -15.51
CA LEU A 21 -2.87 20.08 -15.97
C LEU A 21 -3.32 21.40 -16.59
N SER A 22 -4.43 21.42 -17.33
CA SER A 22 -4.91 22.65 -17.99
C SER A 22 -5.37 23.74 -17.02
N LEU A 23 -5.79 23.35 -15.81
CA LEU A 23 -6.26 24.22 -14.73
C LEU A 23 -5.13 24.79 -13.87
N ALA A 24 -3.92 24.25 -13.95
CA ALA A 24 -2.80 24.69 -13.14
C ALA A 24 -2.22 26.01 -13.68
N ASP A 25 -1.87 26.91 -12.76
CA ASP A 25 -1.18 28.16 -13.12
C ASP A 25 0.31 27.94 -13.39
N HIS A 26 0.92 26.98 -12.69
CA HIS A 26 2.36 26.71 -12.74
C HIS A 26 2.64 25.22 -12.90
N HIS A 27 3.57 24.91 -13.79
CA HIS A 27 4.00 23.55 -14.08
C HIS A 27 5.44 23.34 -13.59
N ILE A 28 5.67 22.20 -12.93
CA ILE A 28 7.00 21.80 -12.48
C ILE A 28 7.24 20.39 -13.01
N GLY A 29 8.25 20.26 -13.86
CA GLY A 29 8.69 18.96 -14.38
C GLY A 29 9.76 18.36 -13.50
N VAL A 30 9.72 17.06 -13.30
CA VAL A 30 10.80 16.28 -12.67
C VAL A 30 11.21 15.18 -13.64
N THR A 31 12.51 14.97 -13.79
CA THR A 31 13.08 13.88 -14.59
C THR A 31 13.94 12.98 -13.71
N HIS A 32 14.01 11.71 -14.08
CA HIS A 32 14.92 10.74 -13.50
C HIS A 32 15.81 10.20 -14.63
N GLY A 33 17.12 10.42 -14.51
CA GLY A 33 18.10 10.07 -15.55
C GLY A 33 18.64 8.65 -15.48
N GLY A 34 18.05 7.77 -14.67
CA GLY A 34 18.56 6.42 -14.40
C GLY A 34 19.70 6.35 -13.38
N ASP A 35 20.06 7.48 -12.76
CA ASP A 35 21.16 7.63 -11.82
C ASP A 35 20.72 7.66 -10.35
N GLY A 36 19.48 7.25 -10.06
CA GLY A 36 18.91 7.32 -8.71
C GLY A 36 18.44 8.72 -8.27
N CYS A 37 18.75 9.78 -9.03
CA CYS A 37 18.54 11.16 -8.59
C CYS A 37 17.47 11.88 -9.43
N SER A 38 16.45 12.39 -8.74
CA SER A 38 15.44 13.24 -9.37
C SER A 38 15.99 14.65 -9.59
N ARG A 39 15.77 15.21 -10.78
CA ARG A 39 16.14 16.60 -11.11
C ARG A 39 14.93 17.38 -11.57
N ARG A 40 14.83 18.64 -11.14
CA ARG A 40 13.82 19.57 -11.67
C ARG A 40 14.18 19.95 -13.10
N ILE A 41 13.20 19.87 -13.99
CA ILE A 41 13.30 20.37 -15.35
C ILE A 41 13.02 21.88 -15.29
N MET A 42 14.00 22.69 -15.70
CA MET A 42 13.87 24.16 -15.67
C MET A 42 12.82 24.66 -16.66
N ASP A 43 12.79 24.08 -17.87
CA ASP A 43 11.91 24.49 -18.97
C ASP A 43 10.72 23.53 -19.12
N PHE A 44 9.90 23.46 -18.07
CA PHE A 44 8.67 22.67 -18.09
C PHE A 44 7.44 23.57 -18.15
N ASN A 45 7.00 23.82 -19.38
CA ASN A 45 5.97 24.79 -19.71
C ASN A 45 4.59 24.10 -19.77
N ARG A 46 3.52 24.90 -19.73
CA ARG A 46 2.13 24.40 -19.91
C ARG A 46 1.96 23.52 -21.14
N GLN A 47 2.49 23.95 -22.28
CA GLN A 47 2.40 23.21 -23.55
C GLN A 47 3.02 21.82 -23.43
N ARG A 48 4.26 21.74 -22.95
CA ARG A 48 4.98 20.50 -22.71
C ARG A 48 4.28 19.60 -21.69
N ALA A 49 3.66 20.19 -20.67
CA ALA A 49 2.88 19.45 -19.68
C ALA A 49 1.63 18.81 -20.32
N LEU A 50 0.91 19.56 -21.16
CA LEU A 50 -0.27 19.05 -21.86
C LEU A 50 0.09 17.94 -22.86
N GLU A 51 1.18 18.12 -23.62
CA GLU A 51 1.71 17.09 -24.52
C GLU A 51 2.08 15.80 -23.79
N LEU A 52 2.76 15.93 -22.64
CA LEU A 52 3.08 14.78 -21.78
C LEU A 52 1.82 14.09 -21.26
N GLY A 53 0.80 14.87 -20.88
CA GLY A 53 -0.47 14.33 -20.40
C GLY A 53 -1.26 13.60 -21.49
N GLU A 54 -1.24 14.10 -22.72
CA GLU A 54 -1.87 13.47 -23.88
C GLU A 54 -1.16 12.16 -24.26
N ALA A 55 0.18 12.17 -24.30
CA ALA A 55 0.96 10.95 -24.52
C ALA A 55 0.71 9.90 -23.42
N ALA A 56 0.56 10.34 -22.16
CA ALA A 56 0.25 9.45 -21.06
C ALA A 56 -1.18 8.87 -21.15
N GLU A 57 -2.15 9.64 -21.65
CA GLU A 57 -3.51 9.17 -21.87
C GLU A 57 -3.59 8.14 -23.00
N GLU A 58 -2.87 8.38 -24.11
CA GLU A 58 -2.75 7.41 -25.21
C GLU A 58 -2.08 6.11 -24.75
N ALA A 59 -0.98 6.21 -24.01
CA ALA A 59 -0.31 5.04 -23.43
C ALA A 59 -1.23 4.27 -22.48
N ALA A 60 -1.95 4.97 -21.59
CA ALA A 60 -2.91 4.35 -20.68
C ALA A 60 -4.07 3.68 -21.42
N ALA A 61 -4.55 4.27 -22.53
CA ALA A 61 -5.58 3.67 -23.36
C ALA A 61 -5.08 2.40 -24.08
N ALA A 62 -3.85 2.42 -24.60
CA ALA A 62 -3.22 1.26 -25.22
C ALA A 62 -2.99 0.12 -24.21
N ASP A 63 -2.55 0.45 -23.00
CA ASP A 63 -2.37 -0.52 -21.93
C ASP A 63 -3.71 -1.06 -21.42
N ALA A 64 -4.75 -0.22 -21.36
CA ALA A 64 -6.10 -0.65 -21.03
C ALA A 64 -6.68 -1.60 -22.09
N ALA A 65 -6.45 -1.33 -23.38
CA ALA A 65 -6.85 -2.23 -24.47
C ALA A 65 -6.15 -3.58 -24.37
N LYS A 66 -4.81 -3.60 -24.22
CA LYS A 66 -4.04 -4.84 -24.02
C LYS A 66 -4.49 -5.62 -22.78
N ASN A 67 -4.82 -4.92 -21.70
CA ASN A 67 -5.31 -5.56 -20.48
C ASN A 67 -6.72 -6.15 -20.70
N ALA A 68 -7.60 -5.45 -21.43
CA ALA A 68 -8.91 -5.96 -21.80
C ALA A 68 -8.80 -7.21 -22.68
N ASP A 69 -7.89 -7.21 -23.66
CA ASP A 69 -7.61 -8.38 -24.51
C ASP A 69 -7.12 -9.56 -23.67
N ARG A 70 -6.12 -9.33 -22.80
CA ARG A 70 -5.60 -10.35 -21.88
C ARG A 70 -6.66 -10.88 -20.91
N ALA A 71 -7.55 -10.02 -20.42
CA ALA A 71 -8.68 -10.45 -19.60
C ALA A 71 -9.68 -11.29 -20.39
N GLY A 72 -9.97 -10.93 -21.64
CA GLY A 72 -10.79 -11.72 -22.55
C GLY A 72 -10.20 -13.10 -22.84
N GLU A 73 -8.89 -13.18 -23.09
CA GLU A 73 -8.17 -14.44 -23.25
C GLU A 73 -8.24 -15.32 -21.99
N ALA A 74 -8.10 -14.73 -20.80
CA ALA A 74 -8.22 -15.46 -19.54
C ALA A 74 -9.62 -16.05 -19.36
N VAL A 75 -10.67 -15.31 -19.71
CA VAL A 75 -12.06 -15.79 -19.67
C VAL A 75 -12.28 -16.88 -20.72
N ALA A 76 -11.77 -16.71 -21.94
CA ALA A 76 -11.85 -17.74 -22.98
C ALA A 76 -11.15 -19.04 -22.57
N PHE A 77 -9.98 -18.93 -21.92
CA PHE A 77 -9.26 -20.07 -21.38
C PHE A 77 -10.03 -20.79 -20.27
N GLN A 78 -10.66 -20.05 -19.35
CA GLN A 78 -11.52 -20.64 -18.31
C GLN A 78 -12.71 -21.40 -18.92
N ASN A 79 -13.35 -20.85 -19.95
CA ASN A 79 -14.48 -21.52 -20.62
C ASN A 79 -14.04 -22.75 -21.44
N ALA A 80 -12.77 -22.84 -21.82
CA ALA A 80 -12.21 -23.97 -22.57
C ALA A 80 -11.69 -25.10 -21.65
N MET A 81 -11.69 -24.92 -20.33
CA MET A 81 -11.31 -25.99 -19.41
C MET A 81 -12.39 -27.09 -19.41
N PRO A 82 -12.02 -28.36 -19.65
CA PRO A 82 -12.97 -29.45 -19.53
C PRO A 82 -13.48 -29.52 -18.09
N GLU A 83 -14.78 -29.76 -17.94
CA GLU A 83 -15.39 -29.95 -16.62
C GLU A 83 -14.72 -31.12 -15.91
N VAL A 84 -14.35 -30.88 -14.64
CA VAL A 84 -13.85 -31.95 -13.78
C VAL A 84 -14.98 -32.99 -13.66
N PRO A 85 -14.72 -34.27 -13.96
CA PRO A 85 -15.72 -35.31 -13.80
C PRO A 85 -16.25 -35.31 -12.36
N GLU A 86 -17.52 -35.68 -12.19
CA GLU A 86 -18.08 -35.88 -10.85
C GLU A 86 -17.16 -36.79 -10.03
N SER A 87 -16.91 -36.40 -8.79
CA SER A 87 -16.06 -37.17 -7.89
C SER A 87 -16.62 -38.58 -7.77
N LEU A 88 -15.79 -39.57 -8.06
CA LEU A 88 -16.15 -40.96 -7.79
C LEU A 88 -16.49 -41.08 -6.30
N GLY A 89 -17.59 -41.77 -6.01
CA GLY A 89 -17.94 -42.12 -4.63
C GLY A 89 -16.77 -42.82 -3.95
N THR A 90 -16.67 -42.67 -2.63
CA THR A 90 -15.60 -43.26 -1.84
C THR A 90 -15.52 -44.76 -2.10
N PRO A 91 -14.31 -45.29 -2.40
CA PRO A 91 -14.19 -46.72 -2.69
C PRO A 91 -14.52 -47.51 -1.41
N LYS A 92 -15.28 -48.61 -1.56
CA LYS A 92 -15.70 -49.48 -0.45
C LYS A 92 -14.55 -49.98 0.43
N SER A 93 -13.33 -50.03 -0.12
CA SER A 93 -12.11 -50.39 0.61
C SER A 93 -11.69 -49.36 1.67
N LEU A 94 -12.19 -48.13 1.61
CA LEU A 94 -11.83 -47.01 2.50
C LEU A 94 -12.92 -46.72 3.55
N GLU A 95 -14.05 -47.43 3.48
CA GLU A 95 -15.20 -47.27 4.38
C GLU A 95 -14.83 -47.45 5.87
N GLY A 96 -13.90 -48.35 6.19
CA GLY A 96 -13.40 -48.52 7.56
C GLY A 96 -12.29 -47.55 7.99
N LEU A 97 -11.64 -46.87 7.05
CA LEU A 97 -10.59 -45.88 7.33
C LEU A 97 -11.17 -44.50 7.64
N MET A 98 -12.37 -44.19 7.14
CA MET A 98 -13.04 -42.91 7.41
C MET A 98 -13.47 -42.77 8.86
N ALA A 99 -14.06 -43.81 9.46
CA ALA A 99 -14.39 -43.80 10.89
C ALA A 99 -13.17 -43.48 11.76
N ARG A 100 -12.00 -44.03 11.41
CA ARG A 100 -10.76 -43.74 12.11
C ARG A 100 -10.20 -42.35 11.81
N ALA A 101 -10.44 -41.80 10.62
CA ALA A 101 -10.02 -40.46 10.27
C ALA A 101 -10.86 -39.39 10.98
N ASP A 102 -12.17 -39.63 11.16
CA ASP A 102 -13.05 -38.76 11.93
C ASP A 102 -12.67 -38.78 13.42
N GLU A 103 -12.39 -39.95 14.00
CA GLU A 103 -11.84 -40.08 15.35
C GLU A 103 -10.51 -39.32 15.50
N MET A 104 -9.61 -39.43 14.53
CA MET A 104 -8.32 -38.74 14.56
C MET A 104 -8.47 -37.22 14.36
N ALA A 105 -9.48 -36.76 13.64
CA ALA A 105 -9.80 -35.35 13.47
C ALA A 105 -10.39 -34.72 14.75
N GLU A 106 -11.20 -35.48 15.51
CA GLU A 106 -11.66 -35.10 16.84
C GLU A 106 -10.47 -35.00 17.81
N GLU A 107 -9.58 -36.00 17.84
CA GLU A 107 -8.34 -35.97 18.64
C GLU A 107 -7.42 -34.79 18.26
N GLU A 108 -7.27 -34.46 16.97
CA GLU A 108 -6.51 -33.29 16.51
C GLU A 108 -7.16 -31.96 16.94
N SER A 109 -8.49 -31.90 17.01
CA SER A 109 -9.20 -30.71 17.49
C SER A 109 -9.01 -30.50 18.99
N GLU A 110 -9.13 -31.57 19.79
CA GLU A 110 -8.93 -31.54 21.24
C GLU A 110 -7.47 -31.19 21.60
N THR A 111 -6.51 -31.75 20.87
CA THR A 111 -5.09 -31.42 21.08
C THR A 111 -4.76 -29.98 20.70
N ARG A 112 -5.40 -29.45 19.66
CA ARG A 112 -5.27 -28.03 19.27
C ARG A 112 -5.84 -27.10 20.35
N GLU A 113 -7.02 -27.40 20.89
CA GLU A 113 -7.62 -26.65 22.00
C GLU A 113 -6.75 -26.71 23.26
N HIS A 114 -6.17 -27.87 23.57
CA HIS A 114 -5.27 -28.04 24.71
C HIS A 114 -3.98 -27.21 24.56
N LEU A 115 -3.37 -27.19 23.37
CA LEU A 115 -2.19 -26.38 23.09
C LEU A 115 -2.49 -24.88 23.16
N GLU A 116 -3.69 -24.45 22.76
CA GLU A 116 -4.14 -23.07 22.87
C GLU A 116 -4.29 -22.64 24.34
N ALA A 117 -4.89 -23.50 25.19
CA ALA A 117 -5.00 -23.25 26.63
C ALA A 117 -3.63 -23.18 27.34
N VAL A 118 -2.68 -24.04 26.97
CA VAL A 118 -1.30 -24.00 27.50
C VAL A 118 -0.60 -22.70 27.11
N ARG A 119 -0.81 -22.23 25.89
CA ARG A 119 -0.25 -20.97 25.41
C ARG A 119 -0.83 -19.76 26.18
N GLU A 120 -2.15 -19.72 26.39
CA GLU A 120 -2.80 -18.65 27.16
C GLU A 120 -2.33 -18.61 28.62
N ALA A 121 -2.11 -19.78 29.24
CA ALA A 121 -1.54 -19.87 30.58
C ALA A 121 -0.07 -19.39 30.63
N ALA A 122 0.73 -19.70 29.61
CA ALA A 122 2.10 -19.22 29.49
C ALA A 122 2.17 -17.69 29.29
N ASP A 123 1.30 -17.14 28.44
CA ASP A 123 1.18 -15.69 28.22
C ASP A 123 0.73 -14.96 29.50
N SER A 124 -0.18 -15.56 30.28
CA SER A 124 -0.61 -15.03 31.58
C SER A 124 0.53 -15.07 32.63
N ALA A 125 1.34 -16.13 32.64
CA ALA A 125 2.52 -16.23 33.52
C ALA A 125 3.64 -15.25 33.13
N SER A 126 3.81 -14.96 31.84
CA SER A 126 4.73 -13.93 31.36
C SER A 126 4.23 -12.51 31.66
N ALA A 127 2.92 -12.26 31.66
CA ALA A 127 2.35 -10.97 32.04
C ALA A 127 2.54 -10.62 33.52
N GLU A 128 2.62 -11.62 34.40
CA GLU A 128 2.95 -11.45 35.83
C GLU A 128 4.43 -11.12 36.06
N ALA A 129 5.33 -11.53 35.13
CA ALA A 129 6.75 -11.22 35.19
C ALA A 129 7.11 -9.80 34.70
N GLU A 130 6.22 -9.14 33.95
CA GLU A 130 6.46 -7.80 33.36
C GLU A 130 5.96 -6.64 34.26
N GLN A 131 5.37 -6.92 35.44
CA GLN A 131 4.98 -5.87 36.40
C GLN A 131 6.11 -5.47 37.38
N ASP A 132 7.27 -6.13 37.36
CA ASP A 132 8.42 -5.78 38.21
C ASP A 132 9.71 -5.44 37.41
N GLY A 133 9.54 -4.87 36.20
CA GLY A 133 10.64 -4.61 35.27
C GLY A 133 10.55 -3.26 34.56
N GLY A 134 10.36 -2.16 35.30
CA GLY A 134 10.45 -0.82 34.72
C GLY A 134 11.85 -0.51 34.20
N GLY A 135 12.03 -0.40 32.87
CA GLY A 135 13.34 -0.06 32.32
C GLY A 135 13.41 0.09 30.80
N ALA A 136 13.05 1.29 30.33
CA ALA A 136 13.56 2.00 29.14
C ALA A 136 14.06 1.19 27.91
N GLY A 137 13.35 1.33 26.78
CA GLY A 137 13.86 0.93 25.47
C GLY A 137 13.00 1.43 24.32
N GLY A 138 13.20 2.69 23.90
CA GLY A 138 12.50 3.28 22.76
C GLY A 138 13.05 2.77 21.42
N GLY A 139 12.23 2.01 20.69
CA GLY A 139 12.45 1.66 19.27
C GLY A 139 11.57 2.52 18.33
N PRO A 140 12.01 2.78 17.09
CA PRO A 140 11.42 3.80 16.23
C PRO A 140 10.08 3.35 15.64
N ARG A 141 9.03 4.12 15.95
CA ARG A 141 7.69 3.97 15.39
C ARG A 141 7.62 4.72 14.06
N TRP A 142 7.62 3.99 12.95
CA TRP A 142 7.28 4.53 11.63
C TRP A 142 5.78 4.85 11.60
N GLY A 143 5.44 6.07 11.99
CA GLY A 143 4.09 6.61 11.87
C GLY A 143 4.00 7.55 10.68
N VAL A 144 3.08 7.26 9.75
CA VAL A 144 2.57 8.23 8.77
C VAL A 144 1.85 9.34 9.52
N GLY A 145 2.58 10.40 9.84
CA GLY A 145 2.07 11.57 10.54
C GLY A 145 1.52 12.60 9.57
N TRP A 146 0.22 12.86 9.64
CA TRP A 146 -0.37 14.07 9.09
C TRP A 146 0.13 15.27 9.90
N PHE A 147 0.97 16.11 9.29
CA PHE A 147 1.48 17.30 9.94
C PHE A 147 0.40 18.41 9.94
N ARG A 148 -0.23 18.62 11.10
CA ARG A 148 -1.08 19.78 11.36
C ARG A 148 -0.18 20.95 11.73
N ALA A 149 0.04 21.88 10.80
CA ALA A 149 0.74 23.13 11.08
C ALA A 149 -0.06 23.96 12.09
N ALA A 150 0.51 24.19 13.26
CA ALA A 150 -0.02 25.11 14.26
C ALA A 150 0.38 26.56 13.93
N ASP A 151 -0.58 27.46 14.12
CA ASP A 151 -0.45 28.92 14.01
C ASP A 151 0.70 29.51 14.86
N GLY A 152 1.35 30.54 14.33
CA GLY A 152 2.01 31.58 15.13
C GLY A 152 3.49 31.88 14.80
N PRO A 153 3.90 33.16 14.66
CA PRO A 153 5.18 33.54 14.08
C PRO A 153 6.31 33.50 15.12
N ARG A 154 7.41 32.80 14.81
CA ARG A 154 8.68 32.98 15.51
C ARG A 154 9.74 33.38 14.50
N GLY A 155 10.25 34.60 14.68
CA GLY A 155 11.26 35.21 13.85
C GLY A 155 12.51 34.35 13.73
N PHE A 156 12.95 34.15 12.50
CA PHE A 156 14.22 33.50 12.19
C PHE A 156 15.36 34.49 12.43
N GLY A 157 16.06 34.31 13.55
CA GLY A 157 17.36 34.93 13.78
C GLY A 157 18.46 34.13 13.07
N PHE A 158 19.15 34.76 12.13
CA PHE A 158 20.35 34.23 11.49
C PHE A 158 21.53 34.16 12.49
N PRO A 159 22.21 33.00 12.66
CA PRO A 159 23.52 33.01 13.31
C PRO A 159 24.58 33.49 12.32
N ARG A 160 25.21 34.64 12.63
CA ARG A 160 26.42 35.13 11.96
C ARG A 160 27.58 34.15 12.24
N GLY A 161 28.09 33.49 11.20
CA GLY A 161 29.34 32.74 11.26
C GLY A 161 30.50 33.69 11.54
N LYS A 162 31.19 33.47 12.66
CA LYS A 162 32.44 34.16 13.03
C LYS A 162 33.58 33.54 12.23
N GLY A 163 34.32 34.37 11.50
CA GLY A 163 35.61 34.01 10.92
C GLY A 163 36.65 33.78 12.02
N THR A 164 37.52 32.81 11.77
CA THR A 164 38.79 32.64 12.48
C THR A 164 39.92 32.67 11.46
N ARG A 165 40.96 33.40 11.85
CA ARG A 165 42.22 33.75 11.17
C ARG A 165 42.84 32.69 10.28
#